data_AF-A0A951K8C8-F1
#
_entry.id   AF-A0A951K8C8-F1
#
_cell.length_a   1.000
_cell.length_b   1.000
_cell.length_c   1.000
_cell.angle_alpha   90.00
_cell.angle_beta   90.00
_cell.angle_gamma   90.00
#
_symmetry.space_group_name_H-M   'P 1'
#
loop_
_entity.id
_entity.type
_entity.pdbx_description
1 polymer ?
#
loop_
_entity_poly.entity_id
_entity_poly.type
_entity_poly.pdbx_seq_one_letter_code
_entity_poly.pdbx_strand_id
1 'polypeptide(L)'
;MIDDPWERQRAALGSYIRSQRKLANLSLRQLADIAKVSNPYLSQIERGLHAPSVRVLRSIAEALDLSAETLLEQAGLLEHANGGQAAPATPPTERAIRIDPRLTESQKEALISVYRSYVAAVEGDAS
;
A
#
# COMPACT_ATOMS: atom_id res chain seq x y z
N MET A 1 -16.42 -17.67 8.35
CA MET A 1 -16.66 -16.40 7.62
C MET A 1 -15.63 -16.38 6.50
N ILE A 2 -16.05 -16.24 5.25
CA ILE A 2 -15.11 -16.10 4.14
C ILE A 2 -14.69 -14.64 4.15
N ASP A 3 -13.47 -14.35 4.61
CA ASP A 3 -12.90 -13.01 4.52
C ASP A 3 -12.70 -12.66 3.04
N ASP A 4 -13.63 -11.90 2.46
CA ASP A 4 -13.52 -11.42 1.08
C ASP A 4 -12.20 -10.64 0.92
N PRO A 5 -11.27 -11.12 0.07
CA PRO A 5 -9.99 -10.44 -0.18
C PRO A 5 -10.17 -8.96 -0.55
N TRP A 6 -11.27 -8.62 -1.23
CA TRP A 6 -11.57 -7.26 -1.67
C TRP A 6 -11.93 -6.32 -0.51
N GLU A 7 -12.57 -6.83 0.55
CA GLU A 7 -12.86 -6.05 1.75
C GLU A 7 -11.60 -5.71 2.52
N ARG A 8 -10.66 -6.67 2.63
CA ARG A 8 -9.35 -6.46 3.27
C ARG A 8 -8.53 -5.40 2.52
N GLN A 9 -8.50 -5.46 1.19
CA GLN A 9 -7.81 -4.46 0.37
C GLN A 9 -8.45 -3.07 0.49
N ARG A 10 -9.78 -2.97 0.50
CA ARG A 10 -10.48 -1.70 0.72
C ARG A 10 -10.20 -1.10 2.10
N ALA A 11 -10.18 -1.92 3.13
CA ALA A 11 -9.83 -1.50 4.48
C ALA A 11 -8.37 -1.01 4.55
N ALA A 12 -7.45 -1.71 3.88
CA ALA A 12 -6.04 -1.31 3.78
C ALA A 12 -5.89 0.05 3.07
N LEU A 13 -6.55 0.24 1.92
CA LEU A 13 -6.57 1.52 1.20
C LEU A 13 -7.09 2.66 2.09
N GLY A 14 -8.23 2.45 2.76
CA GLY A 14 -8.82 3.44 3.65
C GLY A 14 -7.89 3.81 4.81
N SER A 15 -7.26 2.82 5.43
CA SER A 15 -6.28 3.01 6.51
C SER A 15 -5.04 3.79 6.04
N TYR A 16 -4.56 3.50 4.83
CA TYR A 16 -3.42 4.20 4.25
C TYR A 16 -3.74 5.67 3.94
N ILE A 17 -4.89 5.96 3.31
CA ILE A 17 -5.36 7.34 3.08
C ILE A 17 -5.43 8.12 4.39
N ARG A 18 -5.99 7.50 5.45
CA ARG A 18 -6.05 8.11 6.78
C ARG A 18 -4.66 8.42 7.34
N SER A 19 -3.71 7.51 7.17
CA SER A 19 -2.34 7.68 7.64
C SER A 19 -1.63 8.83 6.92
N GLN A 20 -1.75 8.89 5.59
CA GLN A 20 -1.18 9.99 4.78
C GLN A 20 -1.80 11.33 5.14
N ARG A 21 -3.13 11.39 5.33
CA ARG A 21 -3.81 12.60 5.80
C ARG A 21 -3.25 13.10 7.14
N LYS A 22 -3.03 12.20 8.10
CA LYS A 22 -2.48 12.54 9.41
C LYS A 22 -1.03 13.02 9.31
N LEU A 23 -0.22 12.38 8.47
CA LEU A 23 1.17 12.81 8.20
C LEU A 23 1.23 14.20 7.58
N ALA A 24 0.29 14.52 6.71
CA ALA A 24 0.12 15.86 6.14
C ALA A 24 -0.50 16.89 7.12
N ASN A 25 -0.75 16.52 8.39
CA ASN A 25 -1.42 17.34 9.40
C ASN A 25 -2.79 17.91 8.94
N LEU A 26 -3.51 17.17 8.11
CA LEU A 26 -4.83 17.56 7.63
C LEU A 26 -5.94 16.95 8.50
N SER A 27 -6.90 17.78 8.89
CA SER A 27 -8.19 17.28 9.38
C SER A 27 -8.95 16.58 8.26
N LEU A 28 -9.90 15.72 8.62
CA LEU A 28 -10.77 15.06 7.65
C LEU A 28 -11.53 16.08 6.78
N ARG A 29 -11.91 17.23 7.36
CA ARG A 29 -12.61 18.31 6.65
C ARG A 29 -11.71 18.97 5.62
N GLN A 30 -10.48 19.32 6.00
CA GLN A 30 -9.52 19.93 5.08
C GLN A 30 -9.20 19.02 3.89
N LEU A 31 -8.94 17.72 4.12
CA LEU A 31 -8.69 16.81 2.99
C LEU A 31 -9.92 16.69 2.07
N ALA A 32 -11.12 16.60 2.65
CA ALA A 32 -12.36 16.53 1.86
C ALA A 32 -12.54 17.77 0.98
N ASP A 33 -12.27 18.95 1.53
CA ASP A 33 -12.37 20.23 0.82
C ASP A 33 -11.36 20.31 -0.34
N ILE A 34 -10.09 19.94 -0.11
CA ILE A 34 -9.03 19.94 -1.14
C ILE A 34 -9.34 18.90 -2.24
N ALA A 35 -9.73 17.69 -1.85
CA ALA A 35 -10.06 16.60 -2.76
C ALA A 35 -11.44 16.77 -3.44
N LYS A 36 -12.18 17.84 -3.12
CA LYS A 36 -13.52 18.16 -3.66
C LYS A 36 -14.52 17.01 -3.50
N VAL A 37 -14.50 16.37 -2.33
CA VAL A 37 -15.45 15.32 -1.94
C VAL A 37 -16.17 15.69 -0.65
N SER A 38 -17.31 15.04 -0.37
CA SER A 38 -18.01 15.30 0.89
C SER A 38 -17.26 14.68 2.06
N ASN A 39 -17.26 15.36 3.21
CA ASN A 39 -16.65 14.86 4.44
C ASN A 39 -17.22 13.49 4.91
N PRO A 40 -18.55 13.24 4.85
CA PRO A 40 -19.10 11.92 5.16
C PRO A 40 -18.59 10.82 4.21
N TYR A 41 -18.43 11.13 2.92
CA TYR A 41 -17.95 10.15 1.94
C TYR A 41 -16.48 9.81 2.17
N LEU A 42 -15.62 10.81 2.40
CA LEU A 42 -14.22 10.58 2.76
C LEU A 42 -14.10 9.76 4.06
N SER A 43 -14.97 10.02 5.05
CA SER A 43 -15.04 9.21 6.28
C SER A 43 -15.35 7.73 6.00
N GLN A 44 -16.26 7.45 5.07
CA GLN A 44 -16.58 6.06 4.67
C GLN A 44 -15.41 5.39 3.96
N ILE A 45 -14.71 6.12 3.08
CA ILE A 45 -13.52 5.63 2.37
C ILE A 45 -12.42 5.27 3.38
N GLU A 46 -12.08 6.16 4.32
CA GLU A 46 -11.02 5.88 5.31
C GLU A 46 -11.34 4.70 6.24
N ARG A 47 -12.61 4.32 6.36
CA ARG A 47 -13.06 3.16 7.14
C ARG A 47 -13.18 1.88 6.31
N GLY A 48 -12.87 1.94 5.01
CA GLY A 48 -13.05 0.83 4.08
C GLY A 48 -14.51 0.53 3.73
N LEU A 49 -15.47 1.35 4.20
CA LEU A 49 -16.90 1.11 4.04
C LEU A 49 -17.41 1.43 2.64
N HIS A 50 -16.66 2.20 1.86
CA HIS A 50 -17.00 2.52 0.48
C HIS A 50 -15.78 2.45 -0.43
N ALA A 51 -15.94 1.86 -1.61
CA ALA A 51 -14.95 1.94 -2.67
C ALA A 51 -15.06 3.31 -3.37
N PRO A 52 -13.97 4.09 -3.49
CA PRO A 52 -13.97 5.30 -4.29
C PRO A 52 -13.97 4.98 -5.79
N SER A 53 -14.55 5.87 -6.60
CA SER A 53 -14.30 5.83 -8.06
C SER A 53 -12.85 6.21 -8.36
N VAL A 54 -12.34 5.83 -9.53
CA VAL A 54 -11.00 6.22 -10.00
C VAL A 54 -10.80 7.73 -9.97
N ARG A 55 -11.82 8.50 -10.37
CA ARG A 55 -11.78 9.97 -10.34
C ARG A 55 -11.59 10.50 -8.91
N VAL A 56 -12.35 9.95 -7.96
CA VAL A 56 -12.25 10.35 -6.54
C VAL A 56 -10.90 9.94 -5.95
N LEU A 57 -10.43 8.74 -6.26
CA LEU A 57 -9.14 8.25 -5.79
C LEU A 57 -8.00 9.17 -6.27
N ARG A 58 -8.04 9.57 -7.55
CA ARG A 58 -7.09 10.54 -8.11
C ARG A 58 -7.14 11.89 -7.39
N SER A 59 -8.34 12.43 -7.14
CA SER A 59 -8.46 13.70 -6.41
C SER A 59 -7.95 13.62 -4.97
N ILE A 60 -8.11 12.48 -4.30
CA ILE A 60 -7.55 12.24 -2.97
C ILE A 60 -6.02 12.14 -3.03
N ALA A 61 -5.48 11.43 -4.04
CA ALA A 61 -4.04 11.31 -4.25
C ALA A 61 -3.40 12.68 -4.52
N GLU A 62 -3.97 13.46 -5.45
CA GLU A 62 -3.54 14.83 -5.76
C GLU A 62 -3.58 15.73 -4.52
N ALA A 63 -4.61 15.61 -3.66
CA ALA A 63 -4.71 16.38 -2.42
C ALA A 63 -3.68 15.98 -1.34
N LEU A 64 -3.09 14.79 -1.45
CA LEU A 64 -2.07 14.25 -0.56
C LEU A 64 -0.66 14.36 -1.15
N ASP A 65 -0.50 14.97 -2.33
CA ASP A 65 0.76 15.01 -3.09
C ASP A 65 1.31 13.60 -3.40
N LEU A 66 0.40 12.68 -3.75
CA LEU A 66 0.69 11.28 -4.09
C LEU A 66 0.14 10.95 -5.49
N SER A 67 0.69 9.89 -6.10
CA SER A 67 0.08 9.29 -7.28
C SER A 67 -1.04 8.32 -6.89
N ALA A 68 -2.04 8.15 -7.75
CA ALA A 68 -3.12 7.19 -7.52
C ALA A 68 -2.60 5.75 -7.53
N GLU A 69 -1.56 5.50 -8.33
CA GLU A 69 -0.81 4.26 -8.40
C GLU A 69 -0.21 3.92 -7.03
N THR A 70 0.47 4.87 -6.37
CA THR A 70 1.03 4.65 -5.02
C THR A 70 -0.05 4.29 -4.00
N LEU A 71 -1.23 4.93 -4.06
CA LEU A 71 -2.35 4.56 -3.17
C LEU A 71 -2.82 3.11 -3.40
N LEU A 72 -2.89 2.68 -4.66
CA LEU A 72 -3.34 1.32 -5.02
C LEU A 72 -2.27 0.26 -4.72
N GLU A 73 -0.99 0.56 -4.94
CA GLU A 73 0.15 -0.30 -4.60
C GLU A 73 0.18 -0.63 -3.11
N GLN A 74 0.06 0.41 -2.27
CA GLN A 74 0.10 0.26 -0.81
C GLN A 74 -1.13 -0.46 -0.25
N ALA A 75 -2.24 -0.47 -0.98
CA ALA A 75 -3.42 -1.26 -0.66
C ALA A 75 -3.34 -2.72 -1.14
N GLY A 76 -2.26 -3.11 -1.83
CA GLY A 76 -2.12 -4.42 -2.47
C GLY A 76 -3.04 -4.60 -3.68
N LEU A 77 -3.60 -3.52 -4.24
CA LEU A 77 -4.57 -3.54 -5.34
C LEU A 77 -3.89 -3.58 -6.73
N LEU A 78 -2.64 -3.13 -6.87
CA LEU A 78 -1.91 -3.19 -8.15
C LEU A 78 -1.32 -4.57 -8.46
N GLU A 79 -1.00 -5.37 -7.44
CA GLU A 79 -0.52 -6.74 -7.66
C GLU A 79 -1.61 -7.67 -8.22
N HIS A 80 -2.89 -7.30 -8.09
CA HIS A 80 -4.04 -8.13 -8.50
C HIS A 80 -4.72 -7.64 -9.79
N ALA A 81 -4.42 -6.42 -10.25
CA ALA A 81 -4.94 -5.89 -11.53
C ALA A 81 -4.25 -6.53 -12.75
N ASN A 82 -3.02 -7.00 -12.58
CA ASN A 82 -2.35 -7.87 -13.53
C ASN A 82 -2.65 -9.30 -13.11
N GLY A 83 -3.56 -10.00 -13.78
CA GLY A 83 -4.04 -11.35 -13.44
C GLY A 83 -2.99 -12.47 -13.47
N GLY A 84 -1.88 -12.34 -12.74
CA GLY A 84 -0.93 -13.38 -12.44
C GLY A 84 -1.15 -13.88 -11.02
N GLN A 85 -1.07 -15.19 -10.84
CA GLN A 85 -1.27 -15.88 -9.56
C GLN A 85 -0.53 -15.19 -8.41
N ALA A 86 -1.15 -15.23 -7.23
CA ALA A 86 -0.52 -14.89 -5.95
C ALA A 86 0.73 -15.76 -5.72
N ALA A 87 1.86 -15.34 -6.29
CA ALA A 87 3.17 -15.74 -5.83
C ALA A 87 3.37 -15.09 -4.45
N PRO A 88 3.99 -15.77 -3.48
CA PRO A 88 4.25 -15.20 -2.17
C PRO A 88 4.92 -13.84 -2.36
N ALA A 89 4.31 -12.80 -1.78
CA ALA A 89 4.74 -11.43 -1.92
C ALA A 89 6.23 -11.37 -1.58
N THR A 90 7.08 -11.21 -2.60
CA THR A 90 8.49 -10.96 -2.38
C THR A 90 8.56 -9.69 -1.52
N PRO A 91 9.19 -9.73 -0.33
CA PRO A 91 9.28 -8.58 0.55
C PRO A 91 9.75 -7.34 -0.21
N PRO A 92 9.25 -6.12 0.10
CA PRO A 92 9.62 -4.91 -0.63
C PRO A 92 11.14 -4.71 -0.66
N THR A 93 11.85 -5.13 0.39
CA THR A 93 13.32 -5.14 0.46
C THR A 93 13.97 -6.10 -0.55
N GLU A 94 13.51 -7.36 -0.63
CA GLU A 94 14.03 -8.32 -1.62
C GLU A 94 13.77 -7.84 -3.04
N ARG A 95 12.61 -7.21 -3.27
CA ARG A 95 12.25 -6.64 -4.58
C ARG A 95 13.19 -5.51 -4.96
N ALA A 96 13.46 -4.57 -4.03
CA ALA A 96 14.39 -3.47 -4.25
C ALA A 96 15.80 -3.97 -4.58
N ILE A 97 16.29 -5.02 -3.91
CA ILE A 97 17.59 -5.62 -4.20
C ILE A 97 17.62 -6.22 -5.62
N ARG A 98 16.58 -6.93 -6.04
CA ARG A 98 16.53 -7.58 -7.37
C ARG A 98 16.57 -6.58 -8.52
N ILE A 99 15.97 -5.41 -8.36
CA ILE A 99 15.85 -4.40 -9.41
C ILE A 99 16.97 -3.34 -9.39
N ASP A 100 17.90 -3.37 -8.41
CA ASP A 100 18.98 -2.38 -8.35
C ASP A 100 19.98 -2.60 -9.50
N PRO A 101 20.12 -1.63 -10.43
CA PRO A 101 20.99 -1.78 -11.59
C PRO A 101 22.49 -1.69 -11.24
N ARG A 102 22.84 -1.27 -10.01
CA ARG A 102 24.23 -1.16 -9.56
C ARG A 102 24.81 -2.50 -9.09
N LEU A 103 23.96 -3.53 -8.97
CA LEU A 103 24.34 -4.85 -8.47
C LEU A 103 24.42 -5.88 -9.60
N THR A 104 25.43 -6.74 -9.54
CA THR A 104 25.48 -7.96 -10.35
C THR A 104 24.50 -9.00 -9.82
N GLU A 105 24.11 -9.98 -10.63
CA GLU A 105 23.23 -11.07 -10.19
C GLU A 105 23.79 -11.83 -8.97
N SER A 106 25.09 -12.09 -8.96
CA SER A 106 25.76 -12.71 -7.80
C SER A 106 25.70 -11.85 -6.53
N GLN A 107 25.80 -10.53 -6.65
CA GLN A 107 25.68 -9.60 -5.52
C GLN A 107 24.23 -9.55 -5.00
N LYS A 108 23.25 -9.59 -5.90
CA LYS A 108 21.82 -9.65 -5.53
C LYS A 108 21.52 -10.93 -4.75
N GLU A 109 21.98 -12.07 -5.23
CA GLU A 109 21.81 -13.36 -4.55
C GLU A 109 22.44 -13.36 -3.15
N ALA A 110 23.66 -12.84 -3.02
CA ALA A 110 24.35 -12.75 -1.73
C ALA A 110 23.58 -11.86 -0.72
N LEU A 111 23.13 -10.68 -1.16
CA LEU A 111 22.38 -9.76 -0.31
C LEU A 111 21.03 -10.35 0.13
N ILE A 112 20.32 -11.01 -0.79
CA ILE A 112 19.05 -11.68 -0.47
C ILE A 112 19.27 -12.83 0.52
N SER A 113 20.34 -13.61 0.35
CA SER A 113 20.68 -14.70 1.26
C SER A 113 20.93 -14.20 2.69
N VAL A 114 21.73 -13.13 2.84
CA VAL A 114 22.02 -12.51 4.15
C VAL A 114 20.77 -11.88 4.76
N TYR A 115 19.97 -11.18 3.95
CA TYR A 115 18.71 -10.61 4.42
C TYR A 115 17.76 -11.67 4.99
N ARG A 116 17.58 -12.79 4.27
CA ARG A 116 16.73 -13.90 4.70
C ARG A 116 17.21 -14.55 5.99
N SER A 117 18.52 -14.70 6.17
CA SER A 117 19.06 -15.30 7.40
C SER A 117 18.79 -14.42 8.63
N TYR A 118 18.90 -13.10 8.50
CA TYR A 118 18.58 -12.18 9.60
C TYR A 118 17.09 -12.14 9.92
N VAL A 119 16.22 -12.13 8.90
CA VAL A 119 14.76 -12.15 9.12
C VAL A 119 14.33 -13.45 9.81
N ALA A 120 14.85 -14.59 9.37
CA ALA A 120 14.55 -15.88 9.98
C ALA A 120 15.04 -15.99 11.44
N ALA A 121 16.20 -15.40 11.76
CA ALA A 121 16.71 -15.36 13.13
C ALA A 121 15.81 -14.51 14.06
N VAL A 122 15.30 -13.38 13.57
CA VAL A 122 14.42 -12.49 14.34
C VAL A 122 13.05 -13.14 14.60
N GLU A 123 12.52 -13.90 13.65
CA GLU A 123 11.24 -14.62 13.82
C GLU A 123 11.38 -15.83 14.76
N GLY A 124 12.56 -16.46 14.81
CA GLY A 124 12.86 -17.56 15.71
C GLY A 124 13.03 -17.15 17.18
N ASP A 125 13.56 -15.94 17.45
CA ASP A 125 13.73 -15.39 18.81
C ASP A 125 12.41 -14.87 19.42
N ALA A 126 11.35 -14.73 18.60
CA ALA A 126 10.04 -14.23 19.02
C ALA A 126 9.03 -15.34 19.40
N SER A 127 9.46 -16.60 19.45
CA SER A 127 8.64 -17.78 19.82
C SER A 127 8.98 -18.36 21.19
#